data_AF-A0A521ERV7-F1
#
_entry.id   AF-A0A521ERV7-F1
#
_cell.length_a   1.000
_cell.length_b   1.000
_cell.length_c   1.000
_cell.angle_alpha   90.00
_cell.angle_beta   90.00
_cell.angle_gamma   90.00
#
_symmetry.space_group_name_H-M   'P 1'
#
loop_
_entity.id
_entity.type
_entity.pdbx_description
1 polymer ?
#
loop_
_entity_poly.entity_id
_entity_poly.type
_entity_poly.pdbx_seq_one_letter_code
_entity_poly.pdbx_strand_id
1 'polypeptide(L)' 'NDRPEVRELFSGFHIEAVNLTYTIAKAGAKQVSELLISNREVRTGLL' A
#
# COMPACT_ATOMS: atom_id res chain seq x y z
N ASN A 1 -3.36 1.29 4.73
CA ASN A 1 -4.35 0.19 4.84
C ASN A 1 -3.70 -1.20 5.05
N ASP A 2 -2.37 -1.26 5.17
CA ASP A 2 -1.63 -2.51 5.34
C ASP A 2 -1.78 -3.10 6.75
N ARG A 3 -2.67 -4.08 6.87
CA ARG A 3 -2.97 -4.80 8.12
C ARG A 3 -3.08 -6.30 7.85
N PRO A 4 -2.77 -7.19 8.82
CA PRO A 4 -2.81 -8.64 8.62
C PRO A 4 -4.14 -9.15 8.05
N GLU A 5 -5.27 -8.64 8.56
CA GLU A 5 -6.61 -9.04 8.13
C GLU A 5 -6.91 -8.67 6.67
N VAL A 6 -6.32 -7.58 6.17
CA VAL A 6 -6.47 -7.17 4.76
C VAL A 6 -5.64 -8.08 3.87
N ARG A 7 -4.42 -8.43 4.29
CA ARG A 7 -3.55 -9.37 3.55
C ARG A 7 -4.18 -10.76 3.43
N GLU A 8 -4.79 -11.24 4.52
CA GLU A 8 -5.49 -12.53 4.52
C GLU A 8 -6.69 -12.52 3.56
N LEU A 9 -7.54 -11.49 3.65
CA LEU A 9 -8.74 -11.34 2.82
C LEU A 9 -8.42 -11.35 1.31
N PHE A 10 -7.28 -10.80 0.90
CA PHE A 10 -6.87 -10.69 -0.50
C PHE A 10 -5.71 -11.62 -0.88
N SER A 11 -5.46 -12.68 -0.10
CA SER A 11 -4.31 -13.60 -0.26
C SER A 11 -4.21 -14.28 -1.63
N GLY A 12 -5.30 -14.34 -2.41
CA GLY A 12 -5.31 -14.86 -3.79
C GLY A 12 -4.88 -13.86 -4.87
N PHE A 13 -4.59 -12.60 -4.53
CA PHE A 13 -4.19 -11.54 -5.45
C PHE A 13 -2.71 -11.20 -5.32
N HIS A 14 -2.17 -10.46 -6.29
CA HIS A 14 -0.86 -9.85 -6.14
C HIS A 14 -0.97 -8.67 -5.17
N ILE A 15 -0.10 -8.64 -4.16
CA ILE A 15 -0.07 -7.62 -3.12
C ILE A 15 1.33 -7.00 -3.07
N GLU A 16 1.41 -5.69 -3.26
CA GLU A 16 2.64 -4.90 -3.11
C GLU A 16 2.46 -3.87 -1.99
N ALA A 17 3.42 -3.78 -1.07
CA ALA A 17 3.42 -2.74 -0.05
C ALA A 17 4.19 -1.51 -0.56
N VAL A 18 3.53 -0.35 -0.55
CA VAL A 18 4.11 0.94 -0.92
C VAL A 18 4.23 1.82 0.31
N ASN A 19 5.41 2.44 0.45
CA ASN A 19 5.67 3.39 1.52
C ASN A 19 5.21 4.77 1.05
N LEU A 20 4.28 5.37 1.78
CA LEU A 20 3.76 6.70 1.46
C LEU A 20 4.00 7.63 2.64
N THR A 21 4.30 8.88 2.32
CA THR A 21 4.33 9.96 3.30
C THR A 21 3.13 10.85 3.07
N TYR A 22 2.17 10.84 3.98
CA TYR A 22 1.07 11.81 3.91
C TYR A 22 1.54 13.15 4.44
N THR A 23 1.58 14.15 3.57
CA THR A 23 1.79 15.55 3.95
C THR A 23 0.42 16.24 4.07
N ILE A 24 -0.15 16.27 5.27
CA ILE A 24 -1.24 17.20 5.56
C ILE A 24 -0.60 18.47 6.08
N ALA A 25 -0.88 19.61 5.44
CA ALA A 25 -0.20 20.91 5.62
C ALA A 25 -0.17 21.48 7.06
N LYS A 26 -0.72 20.78 8.05
CA LYS A 26 -0.85 21.24 9.44
C LYS A 26 -0.45 20.21 10.51
N ALA A 27 -0.27 18.94 10.15
CA ALA A 27 0.16 17.88 11.06
C ALA A 27 1.30 17.13 10.36
N GLY A 28 2.47 17.08 10.99
CA GLY A 28 3.72 16.61 10.37
C GLY A 28 3.60 15.29 9.60
N ALA A 29 4.53 15.10 8.67
CA ALA A 29 4.60 13.93 7.80
C ALA A 29 4.44 12.62 8.58
N LYS A 30 3.40 11.85 8.26
CA LYS A 30 3.20 10.50 8.79
C LYS A 30 3.67 9.49 7.75
N GLN A 31 4.69 8.71 8.10
CA GLN A 31 5.06 7.51 7.37
C GLN A 31 3.93 6.49 7.51
N VAL A 32 3.41 6.01 6.40
CA VAL A 32 2.38 4.97 6.35
C VAL A 32 2.76 3.91 5.31
N SER A 33 2.31 2.67 5.52
CA SER A 33 2.36 1.60 4.52
C SER A 33 0.96 1.38 3.96
N GLU A 34 0.87 1.30 2.63
CA GLU A 34 -0.35 0.92 1.92
C GLU A 34 -0.13 -0.27 1.01
N LEU A 35 -1.20 -1.02 0.74
CA LEU A 35 -1.22 -2.17 -0.15
C LEU A 35 -1.82 -1.80 -1.51
N LEU A 36 -1.08 -2.08 -2.58
CA LEU A 36 -1.60 -2.15 -3.94
C LEU A 36 -1.97 -3.61 -4.23
N ILE A 37 -3.24 -3.86 -4.54
CA ILE A 37 -3.80 -5.20 -4.74
C ILE A 37 -4.31 -5.31 -6.19
N SER A 38 -3.83 -6.31 -6.94
CA SER A 38 -4.18 -6.46 -8.36
C SER A 38 -4.44 -7.92 -8.76
N ASN A 39 -5.35 -8.11 -9.73
CA ASN A 39 -5.68 -9.40 -10.33
C ASN A 39 -4.77 -9.76 -11.53
N ARG A 40 -3.74 -8.95 -11.75
CA ARG A 40 -2.70 -9.12 -12.77
C ARG A 40 -1.37 -8.74 -12.16
N GLU A 41 -0.29 -9.28 -12.69
CA GLU A 41 1.05 -8.84 -12.31
C GLU A 41 1.23 -7.39 -12.73
N VAL A 42 1.29 -6.48 -11.75
CA VAL A 42 1.57 -5.06 -11.99
C VAL A 42 3.05 -4.86 -11.67
N ARG A 43 3.85 -4.54 -12.69
CA ARG A 43 5.21 -4.06 -12.49
C ARG A 43 5.15 -2.58 -12.18
N THR A 44 4.89 -2.24 -10.92
CA THR A 44 4.87 -0.85 -10.46
C THR A 44 6.28 -0.39 -10.11
N GLY A 45 6.94 0.30 -11.04
CA GLY A 45 8.03 1.21 -10.73
C GLY A 45 7.47 2.63 -10.75
N LEU A 46 7.61 3.38 -9.66
CA LEU A 46 7.46 4.83 -9.70
C LEU A 46 8.71 5.37 -10.40
N LEU A 47 8.54 5.87 -11.63
CA LEU A 47 9.56 6.64 -12.36
C LEU A 47 9.94 7.91 -11.58
#